data_AF-A0A9E2CXB3-F1
#
_entry.id   AF-A0A9E2CXB3-F1
#
_cell.length_a   1.000
_cell.length_b   1.000
_cell.length_c   1.000
_cell.angle_alpha   90.00
_cell.angle_beta   90.00
_cell.angle_gamma   90.00
#
_symmetry.space_group_name_H-M   'P 1'
#
loop_
_entity.id
_entity.type
_entity.pdbx_description
1 polymer ?
#
loop_
_entity_poly.entity_id
_entity_poly.type
_entity_poly.pdbx_seq_one_letter_code
_entity_poly.pdbx_strand_id
1 'polypeptide(L)'
;MEQSATKLFHAALCHLLNQEGRGSQSRLSAQQNIDRGYLNAIVKGRKPGSEQVRAKIAAHFHMTYEEMLSLGRNLLRVTSGESIEEKKRTIDDEVIEKSDSKVGSSKTVASISECVRKAVQILESDSMYREVLADLIDAFYDAISTQQINHALQAELSEMKQRIACLEKELDESKSQLEKSA
;
A
#
# COMPACT_ATOMS: atom_id res chain seq x y z
N MET A 1 1.89 -23.93 3.02
CA MET A 1 1.41 -22.59 2.59
C MET A 1 2.15 -21.44 3.31
N GLU A 2 2.34 -21.49 4.62
CA GLU A 2 2.98 -20.42 5.42
C GLU A 2 4.44 -20.07 5.05
N GLN A 3 5.21 -21.06 4.57
CA GLN A 3 6.58 -20.84 4.08
C GLN A 3 6.65 -19.94 2.85
N SER A 4 5.57 -19.88 2.05
CA SER A 4 5.47 -18.97 0.91
C SER A 4 5.32 -17.53 1.40
N ALA A 5 4.33 -17.26 2.26
CA ALA A 5 4.06 -15.93 2.80
C ALA A 5 5.28 -15.32 3.52
N THR A 6 5.99 -16.12 4.31
CA THR A 6 7.21 -15.67 5.01
C THR A 6 8.31 -15.24 4.03
N LYS A 7 8.50 -15.98 2.93
CA LYS A 7 9.49 -15.63 1.89
C LYS A 7 9.10 -14.36 1.14
N LEU A 8 7.82 -14.20 0.79
CA LEU A 8 7.31 -12.99 0.15
C LEU A 8 7.52 -11.77 1.05
N PHE A 9 7.07 -11.86 2.31
CA PHE A 9 7.23 -10.80 3.30
C PHE A 9 8.70 -10.42 3.48
N HIS A 10 9.59 -11.40 3.62
CA HIS A 10 11.02 -11.17 3.79
C HIS A 10 11.65 -10.45 2.59
N ALA A 11 11.30 -10.85 1.36
CA ALA A 11 11.78 -10.19 0.15
C ALA A 11 11.34 -8.72 0.10
N ALA A 12 10.07 -8.44 0.43
CA ALA A 12 9.53 -7.08 0.49
C ALA A 12 10.23 -6.23 1.57
N LEU A 13 10.39 -6.77 2.77
CA LEU A 13 11.03 -6.08 3.90
C LEU A 13 12.47 -5.68 3.57
N CYS A 14 13.27 -6.60 3.01
CA CYS A 14 14.64 -6.31 2.61
C CYS A 14 14.70 -5.22 1.54
N HIS A 15 13.78 -5.25 0.58
CA HIS A 15 13.71 -4.23 -0.47
C HIS A 15 13.41 -2.83 0.10
N LEU A 16 12.41 -2.71 0.96
CA LEU A 16 12.00 -1.43 1.54
C LEU A 16 13.08 -0.85 2.47
N LEU A 17 13.72 -1.69 3.28
CA LEU A 17 14.83 -1.25 4.14
C LEU A 17 16.05 -0.77 3.33
N ASN A 18 16.28 -1.37 2.15
CA ASN A 18 17.34 -0.94 1.24
C ASN A 18 16.99 0.38 0.55
N GLN A 19 15.72 0.62 0.21
CA GLN A 19 15.27 1.89 -0.37
C GLN A 19 15.44 3.07 0.61
N GLU A 20 15.13 2.86 1.90
CA GLU A 20 15.30 3.88 2.93
C GLU A 20 16.76 4.17 3.31
N GLY A 21 17.67 3.22 3.02
CA GLY A 21 19.10 3.37 3.25
C GLY A 21 19.56 3.12 4.70
N ARG A 22 20.69 3.72 5.06
CA ARG A 22 21.37 3.45 6.35
C ARG A 22 20.54 3.94 7.53
N GLY A 23 20.39 3.09 8.55
CA GLY A 23 19.66 3.42 9.78
C GLY A 23 18.16 3.13 9.73
N SER A 24 17.62 2.67 8.60
CA SER A 24 16.21 2.30 8.43
C SER A 24 15.74 1.27 9.46
N GLN A 25 16.53 0.22 9.72
CA GLN A 25 16.22 -0.79 10.75
C GLN A 25 16.15 -0.21 12.16
N SER A 26 17.07 0.69 12.53
CA SER A 26 17.08 1.32 13.85
C SER A 26 15.87 2.24 14.03
N ARG A 27 15.48 2.97 12.98
CA ARG A 27 14.30 3.83 12.96
C ARG A 27 13.01 3.01 13.04
N LEU A 28 12.87 1.96 12.23
CA LEU A 28 11.74 1.04 12.25
C LEU A 28 11.56 0.40 13.64
N SER A 29 12.64 -0.08 14.24
CA SER A 29 12.63 -0.64 15.59
C SER A 29 12.14 0.36 16.64
N ALA A 30 12.64 1.60 16.60
CA ALA A 30 12.28 2.65 17.56
C ALA A 30 10.82 3.10 17.39
N GLN A 31 10.36 3.32 16.16
CA GLN A 31 9.02 3.84 15.88
C GLN A 31 7.91 2.81 16.13
N GLN A 32 8.17 1.53 15.84
CA GLN A 32 7.17 0.47 16.01
C GLN A 32 7.29 -0.29 17.34
N ASN A 33 8.21 0.15 18.21
CA ASN A 33 8.53 -0.48 19.48
C ASN A 33 8.79 -2.00 19.32
N ILE A 34 9.67 -2.34 18.36
CA ILE A 34 10.10 -3.71 18.07
C ILE A 34 11.52 -3.87 18.58
N ASP A 35 11.81 -4.94 19.32
CA ASP A 35 13.16 -5.23 19.76
C ASP A 35 14.15 -5.29 18.57
N ARG A 36 15.29 -4.61 18.71
CA ARG A 36 16.32 -4.51 17.66
C ARG A 36 16.89 -5.88 17.28
N GLY A 37 17.12 -6.73 18.28
CA GLY A 37 17.64 -8.09 18.07
C GLY A 37 16.64 -8.96 17.32
N TYR A 38 15.36 -8.83 17.67
CA TYR A 38 14.26 -9.53 17.02
C TYR A 38 14.05 -9.07 15.58
N LEU A 39 14.02 -7.76 15.33
CA LEU A 39 13.94 -7.21 13.97
C LEU A 39 15.11 -7.66 13.10
N ASN A 40 16.34 -7.64 13.64
CA ASN A 40 17.53 -8.13 12.95
C ASN A 40 17.44 -9.64 12.62
N ALA A 41 16.87 -10.45 13.51
CA ALA A 41 16.64 -11.86 13.24
C ALA A 41 15.63 -12.09 12.10
N ILE A 42 14.62 -11.23 11.97
CA ILE A 42 13.64 -11.25 10.87
C ILE A 42 14.30 -10.82 9.55
N VAL A 43 15.07 -9.73 9.56
CA VAL A 43 15.77 -9.22 8.38
C VAL A 43 16.88 -10.16 7.89
N LYS A 44 17.45 -10.99 8.78
CA LYS A 44 18.38 -12.05 8.40
C LYS A 44 17.70 -13.37 8.01
N GLY A 45 16.37 -13.42 8.01
CA GLY A 45 15.59 -14.63 7.68
C GLY A 45 15.71 -15.77 8.71
N ARG A 46 16.24 -15.49 9.90
CA ARG A 46 16.40 -16.48 10.99
C ARG A 46 15.12 -16.72 11.76
N LYS A 47 14.20 -15.74 11.76
CA LYS A 47 12.88 -15.83 12.39
C LYS A 47 11.81 -15.28 11.43
N PRO A 48 10.64 -15.92 11.33
CA PRO A 48 9.56 -15.47 10.44
C PRO A 48 8.86 -14.19 10.94
N GLY A 49 9.01 -13.84 12.22
CA GLY A 49 8.24 -12.79 12.87
C GLY A 49 6.83 -13.27 13.22
N SER A 50 6.26 -12.74 14.32
CA SER A 50 4.84 -12.98 14.62
C SER A 50 3.97 -12.13 13.69
N GLU A 51 2.73 -12.55 13.47
CA GLU A 51 1.79 -11.81 12.63
C GLU A 51 1.60 -10.36 13.07
N GLN A 52 1.47 -10.12 14.37
CA GLN A 52 1.38 -8.77 14.94
C GLN A 52 2.62 -7.91 14.63
N VAL A 53 3.82 -8.50 14.65
CA VAL A 53 5.05 -7.78 14.32
C VAL A 53 5.16 -7.53 12.82
N ARG A 54 4.73 -8.48 11.98
CA ARG A 54 4.66 -8.29 10.53
C ARG A 54 3.68 -7.17 10.14
N ALA A 55 2.53 -7.09 10.81
CA ALA A 55 1.55 -6.03 10.61
C ALA A 55 2.11 -4.65 11.02
N LYS A 56 2.81 -4.55 12.16
CA LYS A 56 3.49 -3.31 12.58
C LYS A 56 4.56 -2.85 11.60
N ILE A 57 5.33 -3.80 11.07
CA ILE A 57 6.35 -3.53 10.06
C ILE A 57 5.70 -3.02 8.76
N ALA A 58 4.62 -3.65 8.30
CA ALA A 58 3.88 -3.18 7.12
C ALA A 58 3.32 -1.76 7.34
N ALA A 59 2.72 -1.50 8.50
CA ALA A 59 2.18 -0.19 8.85
C ALA A 59 3.24 0.93 8.84
N HIS A 60 4.49 0.64 9.23
CA HIS A 60 5.58 1.62 9.14
C HIS A 60 5.84 2.11 7.71
N PHE A 61 5.66 1.23 6.71
CA PHE A 61 5.80 1.58 5.30
C PHE A 61 4.49 2.05 4.65
N HIS A 62 3.49 2.41 5.46
CA HIS A 62 2.17 2.85 5.01
C HIS A 62 1.48 1.85 4.07
N MET A 63 1.66 0.55 4.33
CA MET A 63 1.02 -0.53 3.57
C MET A 63 0.38 -1.55 4.49
N THR A 64 -0.62 -2.24 3.97
CA THR A 64 -1.22 -3.42 4.58
C THR A 64 -0.30 -4.64 4.47
N TYR A 65 -0.57 -5.66 5.28
CA TYR A 65 0.18 -6.92 5.21
C TYR A 65 0.06 -7.59 3.84
N GLU A 66 -1.12 -7.57 3.23
CA GLU A 66 -1.38 -8.16 1.90
C GLU A 66 -0.66 -7.41 0.76
N GLU A 67 -0.59 -6.08 0.83
CA GLU A 67 0.20 -5.28 -0.11
C GLU A 67 1.69 -5.60 -0.01
N MET A 68 2.20 -5.81 1.21
CA MET A 68 3.58 -6.21 1.44
C MET A 68 3.89 -7.60 0.87
N LEU A 69 2.96 -8.56 0.97
CA LEU A 69 3.09 -9.88 0.35
C LEU A 69 3.08 -9.80 -1.19
N SER A 70 2.22 -8.94 -1.74
CA SER A 70 2.12 -8.70 -3.17
C SER A 70 3.41 -8.10 -3.74
N LEU A 71 4.02 -7.14 -3.03
CA LEU A 71 5.33 -6.58 -3.35
C LEU A 71 6.40 -7.68 -3.34
N GLY A 72 6.42 -8.52 -2.31
CA GLY A 72 7.34 -9.65 -2.19
C GLY A 72 7.24 -10.65 -3.34
N ARG A 73 6.02 -10.94 -3.80
CA ARG A 73 5.77 -11.81 -4.95
C ARG A 73 6.35 -11.23 -6.24
N ASN A 74 6.17 -9.93 -6.44
CA ASN A 74 6.73 -9.26 -7.62
C ASN A 74 8.26 -9.30 -7.61
N LEU A 75 8.88 -9.08 -6.45
CA LEU A 75 10.34 -9.12 -6.30
C LEU A 75 10.92 -10.52 -6.56
N LEU A 76 10.32 -11.57 -6.00
CA LEU A 76 10.80 -12.95 -6.19
C LEU A 76 10.57 -13.48 -7.61
N ARG A 77 9.55 -12.98 -8.31
CA ARG A 77 9.31 -13.32 -9.72
C ARG A 77 10.35 -12.70 -10.65
N VAL A 78 10.87 -11.52 -10.31
CA VAL A 78 11.97 -10.87 -11.06
C VAL A 78 13.28 -11.63 -10.89
N THR A 79 13.55 -12.20 -9.71
CA THR A 79 14.81 -12.89 -9.42
C THR A 79 14.85 -14.37 -9.86
N SER A 80 13.70 -14.99 -10.14
CA SER A 80 13.59 -16.43 -10.48
C SER A 80 13.68 -16.75 -11.97
N GLY A 81 13.74 -15.76 -12.86
CA GLY A 81 14.13 -15.98 -14.26
C GLY A 81 13.21 -16.89 -15.08
N GLU A 82 11.96 -17.11 -14.67
CA GLU A 82 11.00 -17.89 -15.48
C GLU A 82 10.50 -17.04 -16.66
N SER A 83 11.24 -17.17 -17.76
CA SER A 83 10.92 -16.67 -19.09
C SER A 83 9.64 -17.30 -19.63
N ILE A 84 8.70 -16.47 -20.08
CA ILE A 84 7.70 -16.90 -21.06
C ILE A 84 7.90 -16.01 -22.29
N GLU A 85 8.39 -16.63 -23.35
CA GLU A 85 8.44 -16.08 -24.70
C GLU A 85 7.03 -15.72 -25.18
N GLU A 86 6.85 -14.51 -25.69
CA GLU A 86 5.75 -14.23 -26.63
C GLU A 86 6.30 -13.54 -27.89
N LYS A 87 6.45 -14.39 -28.91
CA LYS A 87 6.52 -14.06 -30.34
C LYS A 87 5.40 -13.08 -30.72
N LYS A 88 5.75 -12.02 -31.45
CA LYS A 88 4.90 -11.53 -32.55
C LYS A 88 5.75 -10.97 -33.70
N ARG A 89 5.30 -11.33 -34.90
CA ARG A 89 5.97 -11.30 -36.21
C ARG A 89 5.93 -9.92 -36.88
N THR A 90 7.02 -9.62 -37.60
CA THR A 90 7.22 -8.93 -38.91
C THR A 90 6.13 -8.02 -39.52
N ILE A 91 6.53 -6.83 -40.00
CA ILE A 91 6.57 -6.36 -41.42
C ILE A 91 7.40 -5.04 -41.49
N ASP A 92 8.05 -4.83 -42.63
CA ASP A 92 9.29 -4.07 -42.95
C ASP A 92 9.20 -2.52 -43.15
N ASP A 93 10.41 -1.95 -43.30
CA ASP A 93 10.84 -0.67 -43.95
C ASP A 93 10.54 0.67 -43.24
N GLU A 94 11.46 1.64 -43.09
CA GLU A 94 12.87 1.82 -43.50
C GLU A 94 13.51 2.98 -42.66
N VAL A 95 14.73 2.74 -42.16
CA VAL A 95 15.87 3.66 -41.84
C VAL A 95 15.65 5.07 -41.24
N ILE A 96 16.23 5.32 -40.04
CA ILE A 96 17.20 6.41 -39.72
C ILE A 96 17.85 6.16 -38.33
N GLU A 97 19.08 6.61 -38.19
CA GLU A 97 20.18 6.18 -37.32
C GLU A 97 20.11 6.40 -35.80
N LYS A 98 20.75 5.44 -35.12
CA LYS A 98 21.46 5.41 -33.82
C LYS A 98 21.61 6.71 -33.01
N SER A 99 21.23 6.64 -31.73
CA SER A 99 22.13 6.99 -30.62
C SER A 99 21.71 6.27 -29.32
N ASP A 100 22.73 5.84 -28.58
CA ASP A 100 22.68 5.00 -27.38
C ASP A 100 21.91 5.60 -26.21
N SER A 101 21.01 4.80 -25.62
CA SER A 101 20.76 4.65 -24.17
C SER A 101 19.64 3.65 -23.95
N LYS A 102 20.02 2.38 -23.74
CA LYS A 102 19.09 1.26 -23.51
C LYS A 102 18.47 1.35 -22.12
N VAL A 103 17.42 2.18 -21.98
CA VAL A 103 16.47 2.11 -20.86
C VAL A 103 15.68 0.83 -21.06
N GLY A 104 16.16 -0.24 -20.43
CA GLY A 104 15.48 -1.52 -20.37
C GLY A 104 14.11 -1.32 -19.75
N SER A 105 13.09 -1.42 -20.59
CA SER A 105 11.67 -1.42 -20.27
C SER A 105 11.39 -2.48 -19.19
N SER A 106 11.54 -2.06 -17.94
CA SER A 106 10.80 -2.58 -16.80
C SER A 106 9.34 -2.60 -17.23
N LYS A 107 8.66 -3.74 -17.10
CA LYS A 107 7.24 -3.87 -17.40
C LYS A 107 6.55 -2.71 -16.70
N THR A 108 6.23 -1.71 -17.51
CA THR A 108 5.72 -0.43 -17.06
C THR A 108 4.49 -0.80 -16.26
N VAL A 109 4.45 -0.42 -14.98
CA VAL A 109 3.16 -0.05 -14.41
C VAL A 109 2.64 0.92 -15.45
N ALA A 110 1.69 0.46 -16.27
CA ALA A 110 1.15 1.29 -17.33
C ALA A 110 0.82 2.60 -16.62
N SER A 111 1.47 3.68 -17.06
CA SER A 111 1.34 4.97 -16.40
C SER A 111 -0.15 5.20 -16.18
N ILE A 112 -0.56 5.84 -15.09
CA ILE A 112 -1.99 6.08 -14.83
C ILE A 112 -2.66 6.63 -16.10
N SER A 113 -1.95 7.50 -16.82
CA SER A 113 -2.35 8.02 -18.14
C SER A 113 -2.56 6.95 -19.22
N GLU A 114 -1.70 5.93 -19.29
CA GLU A 114 -1.83 4.81 -20.23
C GLU A 114 -2.98 3.88 -19.85
N CYS A 115 -3.18 3.62 -18.55
CA CYS A 115 -4.33 2.86 -18.06
C CYS A 115 -5.64 3.58 -18.36
N VAL A 116 -5.72 4.88 -18.08
CA VAL A 116 -6.88 5.72 -18.39
C VAL A 116 -7.15 5.70 -19.89
N ARG A 117 -6.12 5.85 -20.73
CA ARG A 117 -6.28 5.77 -22.20
C ARG A 117 -6.86 4.42 -22.65
N LYS A 118 -6.40 3.30 -22.07
CA LYS A 118 -6.94 1.96 -22.39
C LYS A 118 -8.37 1.80 -21.91
N ALA A 119 -8.70 2.30 -20.71
CA ALA A 119 -10.06 2.26 -20.18
C ALA A 119 -11.02 3.06 -21.07
N VAL A 120 -10.65 4.28 -21.47
CA VAL A 120 -11.43 5.10 -22.41
C VAL A 120 -11.65 4.36 -23.72
N GLN A 121 -10.61 3.76 -24.30
CA GLN A 121 -10.73 3.01 -25.55
C GLN A 121 -11.71 1.83 -25.44
N ILE A 122 -11.78 1.16 -24.27
CA ILE A 122 -12.74 0.07 -24.03
C ILE A 122 -14.15 0.63 -23.85
N LEU A 123 -14.32 1.72 -23.10
CA LEU A 123 -15.61 2.35 -22.87
C LEU A 123 -16.21 2.98 -24.14
N GLU A 124 -15.37 3.45 -25.05
CA GLU A 124 -15.79 3.99 -26.36
C GLU A 124 -16.02 2.88 -27.40
N SER A 125 -15.54 1.66 -27.15
CA SER A 125 -15.76 0.54 -28.05
C SER A 125 -17.20 0.03 -27.96
N ASP A 126 -17.78 -0.35 -29.10
CA ASP A 126 -19.04 -1.09 -29.14
C ASP A 126 -18.79 -2.58 -28.86
N SER A 127 -18.28 -2.86 -27.67
CA SER A 127 -17.99 -4.21 -27.21
C SER A 127 -18.77 -4.51 -25.94
N MET A 128 -19.06 -5.80 -25.73
CA MET A 128 -19.67 -6.32 -24.49
C MET A 128 -18.87 -6.00 -23.22
N TYR A 129 -17.61 -5.62 -23.35
CA TYR A 129 -16.77 -5.23 -22.22
C TYR A 129 -17.01 -3.79 -21.76
N ARG A 130 -17.68 -2.97 -22.57
CA ARG A 130 -18.02 -1.58 -22.22
C ARG A 130 -18.90 -1.52 -20.98
N GLU A 131 -20.01 -2.25 -20.98
CA GLU A 131 -20.97 -2.26 -19.87
C GLU A 131 -20.33 -2.82 -18.60
N VAL A 132 -19.65 -3.97 -18.70
CA VAL A 132 -18.95 -4.58 -17.57
C VAL A 132 -17.89 -3.66 -16.97
N LEU A 133 -17.13 -2.95 -17.80
CA LEU A 133 -16.13 -2.00 -17.32
C LEU A 133 -16.77 -0.77 -16.68
N ALA A 134 -17.87 -0.27 -17.22
CA ALA A 134 -18.62 0.85 -16.64
C ALA A 134 -19.16 0.48 -15.25
N ASP A 135 -19.85 -0.66 -15.13
CA ASP A 135 -20.40 -1.15 -13.86
C ASP A 135 -19.30 -1.32 -12.80
N LEU A 136 -18.13 -1.82 -13.22
CA LEU A 136 -17.00 -2.01 -12.32
C LEU A 136 -16.39 -0.68 -11.87
N ILE A 137 -16.30 0.31 -12.76
CA ILE A 137 -15.84 1.66 -12.42
C ILE A 137 -16.80 2.29 -11.40
N ASP A 138 -18.12 2.18 -11.63
CA ASP A 138 -19.14 2.73 -10.73
C ASP A 138 -19.08 2.06 -9.35
N ALA A 139 -19.00 0.74 -9.30
CA ALA A 139 -18.88 -0.01 -8.05
C ALA A 139 -17.63 0.41 -7.24
N PHE A 140 -16.49 0.63 -7.89
CA PHE A 140 -15.29 1.12 -7.22
C PHE A 140 -15.41 2.56 -6.78
N TYR A 141 -16.00 3.43 -7.60
CA TYR A 141 -16.23 4.83 -7.25
C TYR A 141 -17.11 4.95 -6.01
N ASP A 142 -18.22 4.21 -5.97
CA ASP A 142 -19.15 4.20 -4.84
C ASP A 142 -18.50 3.69 -3.57
N ALA A 143 -17.69 2.63 -3.65
CA ALA A 143 -16.96 2.09 -2.52
C ALA A 143 -15.96 3.10 -1.94
N ILE A 144 -15.19 3.77 -2.81
CA ILE A 144 -14.19 4.77 -2.39
C ILE A 144 -14.89 6.00 -1.80
N SER A 145 -15.94 6.49 -2.45
CA SER A 145 -16.73 7.64 -1.97
C SER A 145 -17.34 7.35 -0.59
N THR A 146 -17.95 6.17 -0.42
CA THR A 146 -18.51 5.73 0.86
C THR A 146 -17.44 5.66 1.96
N GLN A 147 -16.25 5.14 1.64
CA GLN A 147 -15.15 5.09 2.58
C GLN A 147 -14.69 6.50 3.02
N GLN A 148 -14.58 7.44 2.08
CA GLN A 148 -14.20 8.83 2.39
C GLN A 148 -15.24 9.52 3.28
N ILE A 149 -16.53 9.37 2.98
CA ILE A 149 -17.63 9.92 3.78
C ILE A 149 -17.59 9.33 5.20
N ASN A 150 -17.44 8.02 5.32
CA ASN A 150 -17.34 7.37 6.63
C ASN A 150 -16.15 7.89 7.45
N HIS A 151 -15.01 8.13 6.80
CA HIS A 151 -13.83 8.67 7.47
C HIS A 151 -14.06 10.12 7.92
N ALA A 152 -14.77 10.93 7.14
CA ALA A 152 -15.15 12.29 7.53
C ALA A 152 -16.11 12.28 8.72
N LEU A 153 -17.15 11.43 8.69
CA LEU A 153 -18.09 11.25 9.80
C LEU A 153 -17.39 10.77 11.08
N GLN A 154 -16.40 9.88 10.96
CA GLN A 154 -15.60 9.44 12.11
C GLN A 154 -14.78 10.57 12.73
N ALA A 155 -14.25 11.48 11.91
CA ALA A 155 -13.53 12.66 12.40
C ALA A 155 -14.49 13.60 13.15
N GLU A 156 -15.65 13.91 12.57
CA GLU A 156 -16.68 14.76 13.21
C GLU A 156 -17.19 14.14 14.52
N LEU A 157 -17.47 12.83 14.55
CA LEU A 157 -17.88 12.14 15.76
C LEU A 157 -16.80 12.19 16.85
N SER A 158 -15.53 12.14 16.47
CA SER A 158 -14.43 12.24 17.43
C SER A 158 -14.33 13.64 18.01
N GLU A 159 -14.52 14.67 17.18
CA GLU A 159 -14.58 16.07 17.62
C GLU A 159 -15.77 16.32 18.57
N MET A 160 -16.97 15.85 18.20
CA MET A 160 -18.15 15.98 19.06
C MET A 160 -17.97 15.27 20.40
N LYS A 161 -17.39 14.06 20.41
CA LYS A 161 -17.08 13.33 21.65
C LYS A 161 -16.12 14.11 22.54
N GLN A 162 -15.09 14.72 21.97
CA GLN A 162 -14.16 15.56 22.73
C GLN A 162 -14.86 16.79 23.30
N ARG A 163 -15.75 17.43 22.51
CA ARG A 163 -16.50 18.60 22.98
C ARG A 163 -17.42 18.27 24.14
N ILE A 164 -18.13 17.13 24.08
CA ILE A 164 -18.98 16.64 25.16
C ILE A 164 -18.13 16.40 26.42
N ALA A 165 -17.00 15.70 26.30
CA ALA A 165 -16.12 15.44 27.44
C ALA A 165 -15.61 16.73 28.11
N CYS A 166 -15.30 17.78 27.34
CA CYS A 166 -14.93 19.08 27.90
C CYS A 166 -16.10 19.74 28.65
N LEU A 167 -17.31 19.73 28.07
CA LEU A 167 -18.49 20.32 28.69
C LEU A 167 -18.91 19.56 29.96
N GLU A 168 -18.80 18.23 29.96
CA GLU A 168 -19.04 17.41 31.16
C GLU A 168 -18.06 17.78 32.28
N LYS A 169 -16.78 17.97 31.96
CA LYS A 169 -15.77 18.40 32.92
C LYS A 169 -16.05 19.81 33.47
N GLU A 170 -16.39 20.77 32.61
CA GLU A 170 -16.75 22.13 33.02
C GLU A 170 -18.00 22.16 33.93
N LEU A 171 -18.98 21.28 33.65
CA LEU A 171 -20.18 21.13 34.47
C LEU A 171 -19.86 20.58 35.86
N ASP A 172 -19.00 19.56 35.94
CA ASP A 172 -18.58 18.98 37.22
C ASP A 172 -17.74 19.96 38.05
N GLU A 173 -16.85 20.72 37.40
CA GLU A 173 -16.09 21.80 38.04
C GLU A 173 -17.02 22.88 38.61
N SER A 174 -18.01 23.31 37.84
CA SER A 174 -19.00 24.32 38.26
C SER A 174 -19.86 23.83 39.44
N LYS A 175 -20.31 22.58 39.44
CA LYS A 175 -21.03 21.98 40.57
C LYS A 175 -20.17 21.94 41.84
N SER A 176 -18.90 21.55 41.71
CA SER A 176 -17.98 21.50 42.86
C SER A 176 -17.69 22.87 43.48
N GLN A 177 -17.75 23.95 42.70
CA GLN A 177 -17.57 25.32 43.18
C GLN A 177 -18.80 25.85 43.93
N LEU A 178 -20.00 25.46 43.48
CA LEU A 178 -21.26 25.78 44.14
C LEU A 178 -21.38 25.09 45.51
N GLU A 179 -21.00 23.82 45.63
CA GLU A 179 -21.02 23.09 46.92
C GLU A 179 -20.00 23.62 47.95
N LYS A 180 -18.93 24.29 47.50
CA LYS A 180 -17.92 24.91 48.39
C LYS A 180 -18.28 26.32 48.85
N SER A 181 -19.26 26.96 48.20
CA SER A 181 -19.67 28.34 48.47
C SER A 181 -21.00 28.44 49.21
N ALA A 182 -21.64 27.30 49.48
CA ALA A 182 -22.85 27.15 50.29
C ALA A 182 -22.48 26.59 51.68
#